data_AF-A0A8S3RQ18-F1
#
_entry.id   AF-A0A8S3RQ18-F1
#
_cell.length_a   1.000
_cell.length_b   1.000
_cell.length_c   1.000
_cell.angle_alpha   90.00
_cell.angle_beta   90.00
_cell.angle_gamma   90.00
#
_symmetry.space_group_name_H-M   'P 1'
#
loop_
_entity.id
_entity.type
_entity.pdbx_description
1 polymer ?
#
loop_
_entity_poly.entity_id
_entity_poly.type
_entity_poly.pdbx_seq_one_letter_code
_entity_poly.pdbx_strand_id
1 'polypeptide(L)'
;MDEITFKYLSAKRDLKPGRLYLLPKLHKLDPELIESVQQNPTLYKNVRIQGRPIVSLSGTVLERIGQYLDKFMLPAVLKQETHLRDSLEFINIIEKLQVKPDAYLVSFDIKEMYNNMSHVEMIDAVKHAWPTIIKCKHTILLPPLRYILELLKIVLENNEFMFNGKFYKTSTGVPMGNSLSPEITDLRVYEVLNSILRTFQHKQKYQVSTGLGTMAFYLQ
;
A
#
# COMPACT_ATOMS: atom_id res chain seq x y z
N MET A 1 0.37 -21.49 21.20
CA MET A 1 0.89 -20.83 19.98
C MET A 1 1.30 -21.93 19.02
N ASP A 2 0.76 -21.95 17.80
CA ASP A 2 1.10 -22.98 16.81
C ASP A 2 2.51 -22.78 16.23
N GLU A 3 3.05 -23.82 15.61
CA GLU A 3 4.43 -23.85 15.09
C GLU A 3 4.66 -22.80 14.00
N ILE A 4 3.64 -22.46 13.20
CA ILE A 4 3.78 -21.46 12.14
C ILE A 4 3.80 -20.05 12.74
N THR A 5 2.96 -19.77 13.74
CA THR A 5 3.01 -18.52 14.49
C THR A 5 4.36 -18.34 15.20
N PHE A 6 4.86 -19.37 15.89
CA PHE A 6 6.20 -19.35 16.49
C PHE A 6 7.29 -19.18 15.42
N LYS A 7 7.12 -19.88 14.29
CA LYS A 7 7.65 -19.62 12.95
C LYS A 7 7.97 -18.15 12.79
N TYR A 8 6.95 -17.32 12.60
CA TYR A 8 7.08 -15.91 12.24
C TYR A 8 7.54 -14.99 13.37
N LEU A 9 7.12 -15.26 14.61
CA LEU A 9 7.32 -14.35 15.74
C LEU A 9 8.63 -14.59 16.51
N SER A 10 9.32 -15.72 16.28
CA SER A 10 10.64 -15.97 16.87
C SER A 10 11.70 -14.99 16.37
N ALA A 11 12.62 -14.55 17.23
CA ALA A 11 13.75 -13.75 16.77
C ALA A 11 14.73 -14.65 16.00
N LYS A 12 15.09 -14.25 14.77
CA LYS A 12 16.24 -14.85 14.08
C LYS A 12 17.54 -14.27 14.64
N ARG A 13 18.60 -15.06 14.59
CA ARG A 13 19.98 -14.55 14.75
C ARG A 13 20.36 -13.78 13.49
N ASP A 14 21.23 -12.78 13.61
CA ASP A 14 21.75 -11.94 12.52
C ASP A 14 20.74 -10.98 11.84
N LEU A 15 19.99 -10.24 12.65
CA LEU A 15 19.11 -9.18 12.18
C LEU A 15 19.90 -7.99 11.62
N LYS A 16 19.39 -7.39 10.55
CA LYS A 16 19.94 -6.18 9.93
C LYS A 16 18.99 -5.00 10.20
N PRO A 17 19.51 -3.77 10.33
CA PRO A 17 18.64 -2.60 10.38
C PRO A 17 17.96 -2.37 9.02
N GLY A 18 16.80 -1.69 9.05
CA GLY A 18 16.16 -1.21 7.83
C GLY A 18 17.10 -0.29 7.03
N ARG A 19 16.89 -0.17 5.73
CA ARG A 19 17.71 0.67 4.85
C ARG A 19 16.86 1.59 4.01
N LEU A 20 17.28 2.85 3.91
CA LEU A 20 16.69 3.81 2.98
C LEU A 20 17.43 3.77 1.64
N TYR A 21 16.68 3.67 0.54
CA TYR A 21 17.18 3.91 -0.81
C TYR A 21 16.16 4.68 -1.64
N LEU A 22 16.59 5.22 -2.78
CA LEU A 22 15.72 5.97 -3.69
C LEU A 22 15.50 5.16 -4.97
N LEU A 23 14.25 5.07 -5.42
CA LEU A 23 13.93 4.63 -6.77
C LEU A 23 13.79 5.85 -7.70
N PRO A 24 14.59 5.97 -8.77
CA PRO A 24 14.52 7.11 -9.67
C PRO A 24 13.22 7.09 -10.50
N LYS A 25 12.50 8.21 -10.55
CA LYS A 25 11.29 8.37 -11.38
C LYS A 25 11.67 8.88 -12.78
N LEU A 26 12.25 8.01 -13.60
CA LEU A 26 12.72 8.36 -14.95
C LEU A 26 11.60 8.85 -15.88
N HIS A 27 10.38 8.34 -15.72
CA HIS A 27 9.19 8.77 -16.49
C HIS A 27 8.73 10.21 -16.22
N LYS A 28 9.34 10.90 -15.25
CA LYS A 28 9.07 12.31 -14.94
C LYS A 28 10.11 13.27 -15.52
N LEU A 29 11.13 12.73 -16.19
CA LEU A 29 12.11 13.55 -16.86
C LEU A 29 11.51 14.13 -18.14
N ASP A 30 11.91 15.36 -18.44
CA ASP A 30 11.56 16.04 -19.68
C ASP A 30 12.13 15.28 -20.90
N PRO A 31 11.32 14.92 -21.91
CA PRO A 31 11.81 14.30 -23.14
C PRO A 31 12.95 15.07 -23.81
N GLU A 32 12.91 16.41 -23.82
CA GLU A 32 13.98 17.24 -24.43
C GLU A 32 15.29 17.12 -23.65
N LEU A 33 15.19 16.98 -22.33
CA LEU A 33 16.35 16.73 -21.46
C LEU A 33 16.94 15.34 -21.72
N ILE A 34 16.09 14.33 -21.93
CA ILE A 34 16.54 12.97 -22.27
C ILE A 34 17.32 12.99 -23.58
N GLU A 35 16.79 13.65 -24.61
CA GLU A 35 17.45 13.79 -25.91
C GLU A 35 18.78 14.55 -25.80
N SER A 36 18.79 15.64 -25.04
CA SER A 36 20.01 16.43 -24.79
C SER A 36 21.10 15.60 -24.11
N VAL A 37 20.75 14.75 -23.14
CA VAL A 37 21.69 13.85 -22.46
C VAL A 37 22.18 12.74 -23.40
N GLN A 38 21.33 12.26 -24.32
CA GLN A 38 21.76 11.28 -25.34
C GLN A 38 22.78 11.89 -26.31
N GLN A 39 22.57 13.15 -26.72
CA GLN A 39 23.49 13.88 -27.60
C GLN A 39 24.79 14.31 -26.89
N ASN A 40 24.71 14.68 -25.61
CA ASN A 40 25.87 14.99 -24.78
C ASN A 40 25.77 14.30 -23.41
N PRO A 41 26.38 13.10 -23.26
CA PRO A 41 26.31 12.32 -22.03
C PRO A 41 26.78 13.08 -20.79
N THR A 42 27.71 14.04 -20.89
CA THR A 42 28.22 14.74 -19.70
C THR A 42 27.16 15.55 -18.95
N LEU A 43 26.03 15.88 -19.61
CA LEU A 43 24.92 16.62 -19.04
C LEU A 43 24.18 15.87 -17.92
N TYR A 44 24.28 14.53 -17.83
CA TYR A 44 23.58 13.77 -16.78
C TYR A 44 23.95 14.24 -15.36
N LYS A 45 25.16 14.78 -15.18
CA LYS A 45 25.66 15.26 -13.87
C LYS A 45 24.84 16.43 -13.32
N ASN A 46 24.17 17.18 -14.19
CA ASN A 46 23.35 18.34 -13.83
C ASN A 46 21.86 18.00 -13.74
N VAL A 47 21.49 16.76 -14.06
CA VAL A 47 20.09 16.31 -14.04
C VAL A 47 19.67 15.96 -12.62
N ARG A 48 18.65 16.66 -12.11
CA ARG A 48 18.00 16.31 -10.85
C ARG A 48 16.86 15.34 -11.11
N ILE A 49 17.03 14.09 -10.69
CA ILE A 49 16.00 13.06 -10.82
C ILE A 49 15.16 13.02 -9.53
N GLN A 50 13.83 13.12 -9.65
CA GLN A 50 12.95 12.89 -8.50
C GLN A 50 13.07 11.43 -8.04
N GLY A 51 13.47 11.20 -6.79
CA GLY A 51 13.49 9.88 -6.16
C GLY A 51 12.17 9.56 -5.46
N ARG A 52 11.78 8.29 -5.44
CA ARG A 52 10.80 7.75 -4.50
C ARG A 52 11.58 7.11 -3.33
N PRO A 53 11.50 7.66 -2.10
CA PRO A 53 12.16 7.06 -0.96
C PRO A 53 11.48 5.74 -0.59
N ILE A 54 12.28 4.69 -0.42
CA ILE A 54 11.83 3.38 0.02
C ILE A 54 12.63 2.97 1.25
N VAL A 55 11.92 2.62 2.31
CA VAL A 55 12.48 1.97 3.49
C VAL A 55 12.32 0.47 3.31
N SER A 56 13.42 -0.24 3.03
CA SER A 56 13.42 -1.71 3.06
C SER A 56 13.60 -2.19 4.48
N LEU A 57 12.68 -3.05 4.91
CA LEU A 57 12.75 -3.75 6.17
C LEU A 57 13.29 -5.18 6.03
N SER A 58 13.87 -5.52 4.88
CA SER A 58 14.36 -6.88 4.65
C SER A 58 15.52 -7.23 5.58
N GLY A 59 15.40 -8.38 6.24
CA GLY A 59 16.32 -8.85 7.28
C GLY A 59 16.07 -8.24 8.66
N THR A 60 15.01 -7.45 8.85
CA THR A 60 14.59 -6.92 10.16
C THR A 60 13.59 -7.86 10.84
N VAL A 61 13.32 -7.62 12.13
CA VAL A 61 12.23 -8.31 12.84
C VAL A 61 10.87 -7.99 12.21
N LEU A 62 10.69 -6.75 11.76
CA LEU A 62 9.42 -6.24 11.24
C LEU A 62 9.01 -6.85 9.91
N GLU A 63 9.97 -7.33 9.10
CA GLU A 63 9.68 -8.07 7.87
C GLU A 63 8.82 -9.30 8.17
N ARG A 64 9.15 -10.05 9.23
CA ARG A 64 8.45 -11.30 9.54
C ARG A 64 7.11 -11.06 10.21
N ILE A 65 7.02 -10.03 11.05
CA ILE A 65 5.73 -9.61 11.62
C ILE A 65 4.81 -9.13 10.49
N GLY A 66 5.34 -8.36 9.54
CA GLY A 66 4.62 -7.94 8.34
C GLY A 66 4.09 -9.12 7.51
N GLN A 67 4.96 -10.08 7.18
CA GLN A 67 4.58 -11.30 6.45
C GLN A 67 3.56 -12.16 7.21
N TYR A 68 3.59 -12.13 8.55
CA TYR A 68 2.61 -12.84 9.35
C TYR A 68 1.23 -12.18 9.27
N LEU A 69 1.18 -10.85 9.44
CA LEU A 69 -0.06 -10.09 9.38
C LEU A 69 -0.68 -10.10 7.98
N ASP A 70 0.15 -10.04 6.93
CA ASP A 70 -0.26 -10.10 5.53
C ASP A 70 -1.13 -11.34 5.22
N LYS A 71 -0.81 -12.50 5.80
CA LYS A 71 -1.60 -13.75 5.65
C LYS A 71 -3.07 -13.62 6.07
N PHE A 72 -3.39 -12.63 6.90
CA PHE A 72 -4.75 -12.37 7.36
C PHE A 72 -5.39 -11.20 6.63
N MET A 73 -4.63 -10.17 6.27
CA MET A 73 -5.15 -8.97 5.59
C MET A 73 -5.41 -9.22 4.11
N LEU A 74 -4.50 -9.89 3.40
CA LEU A 74 -4.61 -10.11 1.96
C LEU A 74 -5.92 -10.81 1.56
N PRO A 75 -6.36 -11.91 2.20
CA PRO A 75 -7.63 -12.54 1.86
C PRO A 75 -8.86 -11.64 2.02
N ALA A 76 -8.82 -10.66 2.94
CA ALA A 76 -9.90 -9.70 3.12
C ALA A 76 -9.87 -8.60 2.06
N VAL A 77 -8.67 -8.10 1.70
CA VAL A 77 -8.46 -7.15 0.60
C VAL A 77 -8.99 -7.71 -0.72
N LEU A 78 -8.62 -8.95 -1.07
CA LEU A 78 -9.04 -9.60 -2.32
C LEU A 78 -10.56 -9.84 -2.42
N LYS A 79 -11.30 -9.75 -1.30
CA LYS A 79 -12.76 -9.91 -1.27
C LYS A 79 -13.52 -8.59 -1.32
N GLN A 80 -12.84 -7.45 -1.29
CA GLN A 80 -13.50 -6.17 -1.41
C GLN A 80 -14.16 -6.05 -2.79
N GLU A 81 -15.38 -5.49 -2.84
CA GLU A 81 -16.13 -5.30 -4.09
C GLU A 81 -15.41 -4.40 -5.11
N THR A 82 -14.47 -3.62 -4.64
CA THR A 82 -13.73 -2.62 -5.39
C THR A 82 -12.31 -3.09 -5.75
N HIS A 83 -11.93 -4.30 -5.33
CA HIS A 83 -10.66 -4.88 -5.73
C HIS A 83 -10.68 -5.23 -7.22
N LEU A 84 -9.65 -4.79 -7.95
CA LEU A 84 -9.36 -5.25 -9.31
C LEU A 84 -8.05 -6.02 -9.32
N ARG A 85 -8.05 -7.14 -10.02
CA ARG A 85 -6.90 -8.03 -10.13
C ARG A 85 -5.78 -7.40 -10.96
N ASP A 86 -6.13 -6.76 -12.06
CA ASP A 86 -5.18 -6.22 -13.02
C ASP A 86 -5.79 -5.14 -13.93
N SER A 87 -4.94 -4.46 -14.72
CA SER A 87 -5.38 -3.43 -15.66
C SER A 87 -6.25 -3.97 -16.79
N LEU A 88 -6.16 -5.25 -17.13
CA LEU A 88 -7.00 -5.85 -18.18
C LEU A 88 -8.43 -6.02 -17.69
N GLU A 89 -8.63 -6.42 -16.43
CA GLU A 89 -9.95 -6.46 -15.81
C GLU A 89 -10.59 -5.07 -15.81
N PHE A 90 -9.83 -4.02 -15.49
CA PHE A 90 -10.31 -2.65 -15.59
C PHE A 90 -10.74 -2.28 -17.01
N ILE A 91 -9.91 -2.53 -18.02
CA ILE A 91 -10.25 -2.24 -19.42
C ILE A 91 -11.54 -2.96 -19.82
N ASN A 92 -11.65 -4.25 -19.50
CA ASN A 92 -12.83 -5.05 -19.79
C ASN A 92 -14.11 -4.51 -19.15
N ILE A 93 -14.01 -3.94 -17.95
CA ILE A 93 -15.13 -3.30 -17.26
C ILE A 93 -15.55 -2.03 -17.99
N ILE A 94 -14.58 -1.16 -18.30
CA ILE A 94 -14.85 0.14 -18.94
C ILE A 94 -15.43 -0.04 -20.34
N GLU A 95 -14.89 -0.97 -21.14
CA GLU A 95 -15.37 -1.23 -22.50
C GLU A 95 -16.81 -1.73 -22.56
N LYS A 96 -17.28 -2.40 -21.48
CA LYS A 96 -18.65 -2.91 -21.37
C LYS A 96 -19.62 -1.94 -20.71
N LEU A 97 -19.11 -0.84 -20.15
CA LEU A 97 -19.89 0.09 -19.37
C LEU A 97 -20.80 0.93 -20.28
N GLN A 98 -22.10 0.85 -20.06
CA GLN A 98 -23.09 1.71 -20.73
C GLN A 98 -23.31 2.97 -19.89
N VAL A 99 -22.85 4.11 -20.38
CA VAL A 99 -22.96 5.41 -19.71
C VAL A 99 -24.07 6.26 -20.34
N LYS A 100 -24.76 7.04 -19.51
CA LYS A 100 -25.73 8.02 -20.02
C LYS A 100 -25.00 9.19 -20.71
N PRO A 101 -25.63 9.88 -21.67
CA PRO A 101 -25.00 11.01 -22.37
C PRO A 101 -24.58 12.17 -21.45
N ASP A 102 -25.19 12.30 -20.28
CA ASP A 102 -24.96 13.35 -19.28
C ASP A 102 -24.04 12.91 -18.11
N ALA A 103 -23.46 11.70 -18.19
CA ALA A 103 -22.58 11.20 -17.15
C ALA A 103 -21.19 11.85 -17.19
N TYR A 104 -20.59 12.05 -16.01
CA TYR A 104 -19.23 12.55 -15.86
C TYR A 104 -18.30 11.46 -15.33
N LEU A 105 -17.13 11.34 -15.96
CA LEU A 105 -16.02 10.56 -15.43
C LEU A 105 -15.21 11.44 -14.47
N VAL A 106 -15.07 11.01 -13.23
CA VAL A 106 -14.28 11.68 -12.21
C VAL A 106 -13.15 10.75 -11.79
N SER A 107 -11.92 11.24 -11.78
CA SER A 107 -10.77 10.47 -11.30
C SER A 107 -10.05 11.22 -10.18
N PHE A 108 -9.54 10.46 -9.22
CA PHE A 108 -8.79 10.96 -8.07
C PHE A 108 -7.49 10.18 -7.94
N ASP A 109 -6.41 10.87 -7.60
CA ASP A 109 -5.12 10.27 -7.29
C ASP A 109 -4.77 10.55 -5.83
N ILE A 110 -4.51 9.50 -5.05
CA ILE A 110 -4.14 9.65 -3.64
C ILE A 110 -2.67 10.02 -3.55
N LYS A 111 -2.40 11.29 -3.24
CA LYS A 111 -1.03 11.78 -3.04
C LYS A 111 -0.37 11.11 -1.84
N GLU A 112 0.80 10.51 -2.06
CA GLU A 112 1.69 10.00 -1.01
C GLU A 112 0.99 9.03 -0.03
N MET A 113 0.15 8.15 -0.58
CA MET A 113 -0.71 7.20 0.12
C MET A 113 -0.06 6.53 1.34
N TYR A 114 1.16 6.02 1.20
CA TYR A 114 1.85 5.31 2.29
C TYR A 114 2.47 6.22 3.36
N ASN A 115 2.77 7.49 3.06
CA ASN A 115 3.50 8.38 3.99
C ASN A 115 2.55 9.18 4.90
N ASN A 116 1.33 9.44 4.43
CA ASN A 116 0.40 10.38 5.05
C ASN A 116 -0.69 9.73 5.90
N MET A 117 -0.80 8.40 5.93
CA MET A 117 -1.76 7.71 6.79
C MET A 117 -1.29 7.69 8.24
N SER A 118 -2.17 8.08 9.16
CA SER A 118 -1.89 7.98 10.59
C SER A 118 -1.98 6.52 11.07
N HIS A 119 -1.23 6.19 12.14
CA HIS A 119 -1.28 4.85 12.71
C HIS A 119 -2.67 4.49 13.26
N VAL A 120 -3.39 5.48 13.79
CA VAL A 120 -4.76 5.31 14.30
C VAL A 120 -5.69 4.88 13.18
N GLU A 121 -5.65 5.57 12.03
CA GLU A 121 -6.45 5.23 10.86
C GLU A 121 -6.18 3.82 10.34
N MET A 122 -4.93 3.39 10.28
CA MET A 122 -4.58 2.03 9.83
C MET A 122 -5.04 0.97 10.83
N ILE A 123 -4.96 1.24 12.14
CA ILE A 123 -5.45 0.35 13.19
C ILE A 123 -6.98 0.22 13.10
N ASP A 124 -7.69 1.34 12.92
CA ASP A 124 -9.14 1.34 12.81
C ASP A 124 -9.63 0.66 11.53
N ALA A 125 -8.91 0.83 10.41
CA ALA A 125 -9.20 0.11 9.17
C ALA A 125 -9.16 -1.42 9.37
N VAL A 126 -8.17 -1.93 10.12
CA VAL A 126 -8.11 -3.36 10.46
C VAL A 126 -9.26 -3.78 11.39
N LYS A 127 -9.66 -2.94 12.36
CA LYS A 127 -10.82 -3.23 13.23
C LYS A 127 -12.11 -3.35 12.43
N HIS A 128 -12.38 -2.42 11.52
CA HIS A 128 -13.59 -2.45 10.70
C HIS A 128 -13.57 -3.59 9.67
N ALA A 129 -12.39 -3.96 9.16
CA ALA A 129 -12.22 -5.12 8.27
C ALA A 129 -12.31 -6.47 9.02
N TRP A 130 -12.20 -6.48 10.35
CA TRP A 130 -12.16 -7.70 11.16
C TRP A 130 -13.31 -8.69 10.91
N PRO A 131 -14.59 -8.27 10.80
CA PRO A 131 -15.69 -9.18 10.48
C PRO A 131 -15.54 -9.88 9.13
N THR A 132 -14.85 -9.27 8.17
CA THR A 132 -14.51 -9.88 6.87
C THR A 132 -13.32 -10.81 7.01
N ILE A 133 -12.27 -10.39 7.74
CA ILE A 133 -11.08 -11.19 8.01
C ILE A 133 -11.46 -12.53 8.63
N ILE A 134 -12.26 -12.56 9.70
CA ILE A 134 -12.65 -13.82 10.38
C ILE A 134 -13.44 -14.79 9.49
N LYS A 135 -14.07 -14.30 8.42
CA LYS A 135 -14.83 -15.12 7.45
C LYS A 135 -13.95 -15.61 6.29
N CYS A 136 -12.69 -15.18 6.23
CA CYS A 136 -11.76 -15.64 5.20
C CYS A 136 -11.20 -17.02 5.53
N LYS A 137 -10.85 -17.76 4.47
CA LYS A 137 -10.12 -19.01 4.63
C LYS A 137 -8.66 -18.65 4.91
N HIS A 138 -8.19 -18.93 6.12
CA HIS A 138 -6.80 -18.71 6.49
C HIS A 138 -5.95 -19.96 6.29
N THR A 139 -4.68 -19.75 5.94
CA THR A 139 -3.68 -20.82 5.80
C THR A 139 -3.05 -21.21 7.13
N ILE A 140 -3.25 -20.39 8.16
CA ILE A 140 -2.69 -20.54 9.52
C ILE A 140 -3.76 -20.16 10.55
N LEU A 141 -3.53 -20.52 11.82
CA LEU A 141 -4.45 -20.20 12.90
C LEU A 141 -4.59 -18.68 13.07
N LEU A 142 -5.82 -18.16 12.98
CA LEU A 142 -6.12 -16.75 13.20
C LEU A 142 -6.09 -16.42 14.70
N PRO A 143 -5.20 -15.51 15.16
CA PRO A 143 -5.21 -15.04 16.54
C PRO A 143 -6.41 -14.14 16.84
N PRO A 144 -6.77 -13.97 18.13
CA PRO A 144 -7.68 -12.92 18.56
C PRO A 144 -7.23 -11.52 18.08
N LEU A 145 -8.22 -10.66 17.75
CA LEU A 145 -8.01 -9.29 17.24
C LEU A 145 -6.96 -8.50 18.03
N ARG A 146 -6.97 -8.58 19.37
CA ARG A 146 -6.02 -7.85 20.22
C ARG A 146 -4.57 -8.09 19.84
N TYR A 147 -4.19 -9.32 19.52
CA TYR A 147 -2.81 -9.66 19.16
C TYR A 147 -2.46 -9.17 17.75
N ILE A 148 -3.42 -9.23 16.83
CA ILE A 148 -3.26 -8.65 15.48
C ILE A 148 -3.01 -7.14 15.57
N LEU A 149 -3.78 -6.43 16.39
CA LEU A 149 -3.60 -4.99 16.59
C LEU A 149 -2.30 -4.64 17.31
N GLU A 150 -1.88 -5.43 18.30
CA GLU A 150 -0.59 -5.25 18.97
C GLU A 150 0.58 -5.42 18.00
N LEU A 151 0.57 -6.48 17.19
CA LEU A 151 1.60 -6.72 16.17
C LEU A 151 1.62 -5.62 15.11
N LEU A 152 0.43 -5.18 14.66
CA LEU A 152 0.31 -4.06 13.73
C LEU A 152 0.91 -2.78 14.32
N LYS A 153 0.57 -2.46 15.57
CA LYS A 153 1.12 -1.32 16.30
C LYS A 153 2.65 -1.39 16.37
N ILE A 154 3.22 -2.57 16.63
CA ILE A 154 4.68 -2.77 16.62
C ILE A 154 5.27 -2.43 15.24
N VAL A 155 4.67 -2.89 14.15
CA VAL A 155 5.16 -2.61 12.78
C VAL A 155 5.09 -1.11 12.47
N LEU A 156 3.98 -0.45 12.81
CA LEU A 156 3.77 0.97 12.54
C LEU A 156 4.69 1.85 13.40
N GLU A 157 4.78 1.57 14.70
CA GLU A 157 5.51 2.41 15.65
C GLU A 157 7.01 2.13 15.70
N ASN A 158 7.54 1.08 15.07
CA ASN A 158 8.97 0.76 15.14
C ASN A 158 9.63 0.69 13.76
N ASN A 159 9.03 1.34 12.76
CA ASN A 159 9.62 1.48 11.44
C ASN A 159 10.89 2.35 11.49
N GLU A 160 12.01 1.66 11.73
CA GLU A 160 13.33 2.23 11.94
C GLU A 160 14.29 1.77 10.85
N PHE A 161 15.14 2.68 10.38
CA PHE A 161 16.10 2.42 9.34
C PHE A 161 17.40 3.19 9.55
N MET A 162 18.47 2.68 8.98
CA MET A 162 19.78 3.30 8.98
C MET A 162 20.04 4.00 7.64
N PHE A 163 20.52 5.24 7.70
CA PHE A 163 20.99 6.01 6.57
C PHE A 163 22.25 6.79 6.95
N ASN A 164 23.31 6.66 6.14
CA ASN A 164 24.63 7.27 6.42
C ASN A 164 25.14 7.03 7.86
N GLY A 165 25.01 5.79 8.35
CA GLY A 165 25.46 5.40 9.70
C GLY A 165 24.61 5.95 10.85
N LYS A 166 23.51 6.64 10.57
CA LYS A 166 22.58 7.17 11.58
C LYS A 166 21.24 6.44 11.51
N PHE A 167 20.62 6.25 12.67
CA PHE A 167 19.30 5.65 12.80
C PHE A 167 18.21 6.73 12.72
N TYR A 168 17.15 6.39 12.00
CA TYR A 168 15.96 7.20 11.81
C TYR A 168 14.73 6.35 12.04
N LYS A 169 13.64 7.01 12.42
CA LYS A 169 12.34 6.42 12.69
C LYS A 169 11.27 7.24 11.99
N THR A 170 10.35 6.59 11.29
CA THR A 170 9.23 7.31 10.66
C THR A 170 8.18 7.67 11.72
N SER A 171 7.71 8.92 11.71
CA SER A 171 6.67 9.40 12.63
C SER A 171 5.25 9.04 12.19
N THR A 172 5.03 8.86 10.90
CA THR A 172 3.73 8.58 10.28
C THR A 172 3.90 7.65 9.08
N GLY A 173 2.79 7.10 8.60
CA GLY A 173 2.75 6.23 7.44
C GLY A 173 3.19 4.79 7.73
N VAL A 174 3.36 4.03 6.65
CA VAL A 174 3.79 2.64 6.68
C VAL A 174 5.01 2.46 5.77
N PRO A 175 6.02 1.66 6.17
CA PRO A 175 7.21 1.42 5.36
C PRO A 175 6.87 0.75 4.03
N MET A 176 6.99 1.46 2.91
CA MET A 176 6.71 0.91 1.56
C MET A 176 7.44 -0.42 1.24
N GLY A 177 8.54 -0.74 1.91
CA GLY A 177 9.26 -2.01 1.76
C GLY A 177 8.82 -3.15 2.70
N ASN A 178 7.71 -3.00 3.43
CA ASN A 178 7.11 -4.08 4.23
C ASN A 178 5.96 -4.74 3.46
N SER A 179 5.91 -6.07 3.49
CA SER A 179 4.90 -6.86 2.80
C SER A 179 3.47 -6.58 3.24
N LEU A 180 3.25 -6.07 4.45
CA LEU A 180 1.92 -5.73 4.99
C LEU A 180 1.38 -4.38 4.47
N SER A 181 2.27 -3.53 3.97
CA SER A 181 1.94 -2.14 3.67
C SER A 181 0.86 -1.99 2.63
N PRO A 182 0.90 -2.72 1.50
CA PRO A 182 -0.15 -2.64 0.49
C PRO A 182 -1.52 -2.96 1.08
N GLU A 183 -1.63 -4.00 1.90
CA GLU A 183 -2.91 -4.52 2.40
C GLU A 183 -3.54 -3.58 3.42
N ILE A 184 -2.79 -3.08 4.40
CA ILE A 184 -3.35 -2.15 5.40
C ILE A 184 -3.74 -0.82 4.76
N THR A 185 -2.98 -0.40 3.75
CA THR A 185 -3.24 0.82 3.01
C THR A 185 -4.50 0.66 2.17
N ASP A 186 -4.66 -0.49 1.50
CA ASP A 186 -5.84 -0.81 0.71
C ASP A 186 -7.10 -0.90 1.59
N LEU A 187 -7.02 -1.57 2.75
CA LEU A 187 -8.12 -1.57 3.75
C LEU A 187 -8.54 -0.14 4.12
N ARG A 188 -7.59 0.77 4.35
CA ARG A 188 -7.89 2.17 4.68
C ARG A 188 -8.50 2.92 3.50
N VAL A 189 -7.97 2.75 2.29
CA VAL A 189 -8.50 3.37 1.08
C VAL A 189 -9.93 2.89 0.80
N TYR A 190 -10.21 1.61 1.01
CA TYR A 190 -11.54 1.04 0.88
C TYR A 190 -12.57 1.75 1.79
N GLU A 191 -12.19 2.10 3.01
CA GLU A 191 -13.07 2.85 3.91
C GLU A 191 -13.32 4.28 3.45
N VAL A 192 -12.26 5.00 3.08
CA VAL A 192 -12.37 6.37 2.52
C VAL A 192 -13.30 6.33 1.33
N LEU A 193 -13.08 5.37 0.45
CA LEU A 193 -13.85 5.17 -0.75
C LEU A 193 -15.33 4.93 -0.43
N ASN A 194 -15.63 3.99 0.44
CA ASN A 194 -17.03 3.72 0.80
C ASN A 194 -17.69 4.91 1.48
N SER A 195 -16.95 5.72 2.24
CA SER A 195 -17.46 6.97 2.81
C SER A 195 -17.82 7.97 1.71
N ILE A 196 -16.94 8.15 0.71
CA ILE A 196 -17.18 9.02 -0.45
C ILE A 196 -18.36 8.49 -1.28
N LEU A 197 -18.40 7.19 -1.60
CA LEU A 197 -19.48 6.59 -2.39
C LEU A 197 -20.86 6.62 -1.68
N ARG A 198 -20.91 6.88 -0.38
CA ARG A 198 -22.18 7.10 0.34
C ARG A 198 -22.73 8.51 0.15
N THR A 199 -21.91 9.49 -0.25
CA THR A 199 -22.38 10.86 -0.51
C THR A 199 -23.07 11.01 -1.86
N PHE A 200 -22.89 10.07 -2.78
CA PHE A 200 -23.47 10.11 -4.12
C PHE A 200 -24.73 9.24 -4.22
N GLN A 201 -25.83 9.83 -4.70
CA GLN A 201 -27.16 9.20 -4.80
C GLN A 201 -27.24 8.16 -5.92
N HIS A 202 -26.49 8.36 -7.01
CA HIS A 202 -26.39 7.46 -8.15
C HIS A 202 -24.94 6.97 -8.28
N LYS A 203 -24.69 5.67 -8.04
CA LYS A 203 -23.35 5.09 -8.07
C LYS A 203 -23.30 3.82 -8.91
N GLN A 204 -22.39 3.78 -9.88
CA GLN A 204 -21.84 2.53 -10.41
C GLN A 204 -20.40 2.41 -9.88
N LYS A 205 -20.12 1.26 -9.27
CA LYS A 205 -18.96 1.04 -8.40
C LYS A 205 -17.80 0.44 -9.18
N TYR A 206 -16.69 1.14 -9.32
CA TYR A 206 -15.41 0.55 -9.75
C TYR A 206 -14.26 1.30 -9.03
N GLN A 207 -13.20 0.61 -8.60
CA GLN A 207 -11.95 1.19 -8.09
C GLN A 207 -10.82 0.57 -8.90
N VAL A 208 -9.76 1.32 -9.19
CA VAL A 208 -8.57 0.79 -9.89
C VAL A 208 -7.40 0.75 -8.93
N SER A 209 -7.35 -0.22 -8.02
CA SER A 209 -6.21 -0.36 -7.09
C SER A 209 -5.01 -0.99 -7.81
N THR A 210 -4.32 -0.24 -8.67
CA THR A 210 -3.09 -0.69 -9.34
C THR A 210 -1.85 -0.41 -8.49
N GLY A 211 -1.87 -0.70 -7.18
CA GLY A 211 -0.70 -0.52 -6.28
C GLY A 211 -0.11 0.91 -6.22
N LEU A 212 -0.73 1.89 -6.89
CA LEU A 212 -0.25 3.26 -7.11
C LEU A 212 -1.28 4.33 -6.72
N GLY A 213 -2.43 3.95 -6.17
CA GLY A 213 -3.36 4.90 -5.52
C GLY A 213 -4.30 5.67 -6.46
N THR A 214 -4.54 5.18 -7.68
CA THR A 214 -5.47 5.82 -8.63
C THR A 214 -6.90 5.30 -8.42
N MET A 215 -7.88 6.19 -8.39
CA MET A 215 -9.30 5.88 -8.28
C MET A 215 -10.08 6.52 -9.42
N ALA A 216 -11.03 5.80 -10.02
CA ALA A 216 -11.90 6.32 -11.08
C ALA A 216 -13.36 6.03 -10.73
N PHE A 217 -14.22 7.04 -10.82
CA PHE A 217 -15.66 6.97 -10.54
C PHE A 217 -16.47 7.55 -11.68
N TYR A 218 -17.69 7.03 -11.83
CA TYR A 218 -18.72 7.64 -12.63
C TYR A 218 -19.74 8.31 -11.71
N LEU A 219 -20.02 9.58 -12.00
CA LEU A 219 -21.11 10.32 -11.36
C LEU A 219 -22.23 10.51 -12.39
N GLN A 220 -23.46 10.25 -11.95
CA GLN A 220 -24.69 10.68 -12.62
C GLN A 220 -25.29 11.83 -11.81
#